data_AF-A0A977KUN5-F1
#
_entry.id   AF-A0A977KUN5-F1
#
_cell.length_a   1.000
_cell.length_b   1.000
_cell.length_c   1.000
_cell.angle_alpha   90.00
_cell.angle_beta   90.00
_cell.angle_gamma   90.00
#
_symmetry.space_group_name_H-M   'P 1'
#
loop_
_entity.id
_entity.type
_entity.pdbx_description
1 polymer ?
#
loop_
_entity_poly.entity_id
_entity_poly.type
_entity_poly.pdbx_seq_one_letter_code
_entity_poly.pdbx_strand_id
1 'polypeptide(L)'
;MSIPNIQKGLLLYCQFYEVGDEIHLENISSYIVQPTSLRQPTVRVRRAESIQIAKPPVQVELGFLALPELSIALEGRLRATIYDLGAIALTLEILLENPTHWTKIASLMAMLQDTPVPLKSSFAKQLEALEKVIYPLIKKPNRSTIVEDYSILVIEALADSPIEITELGQHPLVLAALLGEQEPLSENAAGLISQMSYYPQDLALLSWNGALLIEPDRQATATVLALLEFANVELLLMRSYDAALETELSSFYRRLPKQPPRFTFPLVRRYSHLLYDLQRLVAEFTEFTERVDNGCIPLKIIH
;
A
#
# COMPACT_ATOMS: atom_id res chain seq x y z
N MET A 1 26.70 12.61 8.82
CA MET A 1 26.71 13.62 7.73
C MET A 1 25.34 14.26 7.66
N SER A 2 25.20 15.46 7.08
CA SER A 2 23.87 16.06 6.87
C SER A 2 23.11 15.26 5.82
N ILE A 3 21.91 14.77 6.15
CA ILE A 3 21.05 14.05 5.20
C ILE A 3 20.47 15.00 4.15
N PRO A 4 20.31 14.55 2.89
CA PRO A 4 19.68 15.36 1.85
C PRO A 4 18.21 15.60 2.16
N ASN A 5 17.73 16.82 1.92
CA ASN A 5 16.29 17.09 1.95
C ASN A 5 15.62 16.49 0.70
N ILE A 6 14.32 16.24 0.81
CA ILE A 6 13.50 15.75 -0.31
C ILE A 6 13.15 16.95 -1.19
N GLN A 7 13.57 16.93 -2.46
CA GLN A 7 13.23 17.97 -3.43
C GLN A 7 11.94 17.65 -4.17
N LYS A 8 11.66 16.37 -4.39
CA LYS A 8 10.44 15.94 -5.06
C LYS A 8 10.02 14.59 -4.52
N GLY A 9 8.76 14.47 -4.17
CA GLY A 9 8.18 13.23 -3.71
C GLY A 9 6.70 13.38 -3.45
N LEU A 10 6.08 12.27 -3.13
CA LEU A 10 4.68 12.18 -2.78
C LEU A 10 4.49 11.21 -1.61
N LEU A 11 3.45 11.43 -0.84
CA LEU A 11 3.02 10.58 0.25
C LEU A 11 1.65 10.01 -0.10
N LEU A 12 1.55 8.70 -0.18
CA LEU A 12 0.31 7.98 -0.38
C LEU A 12 -0.21 7.52 0.97
N TYR A 13 -1.41 7.94 1.35
CA TYR A 13 -2.11 7.37 2.48
C TYR A 13 -3.23 6.46 1.98
N CYS A 14 -3.14 5.17 2.28
CA CYS A 14 -4.09 4.16 1.85
C CYS A 14 -4.94 3.67 3.01
N GLN A 15 -6.24 3.46 2.77
CA GLN A 15 -7.13 2.70 3.63
C GLN A 15 -7.85 1.62 2.83
N PHE A 16 -7.96 0.43 3.41
CA PHE A 16 -8.49 -0.75 2.76
C PHE A 16 -9.76 -1.23 3.46
N TYR A 17 -10.78 -1.54 2.66
CA TYR A 17 -12.12 -1.86 3.14
C TYR A 17 -12.65 -3.12 2.46
N GLU A 18 -13.23 -4.03 3.24
CA GLU A 18 -14.00 -5.17 2.72
C GLU A 18 -15.48 -4.78 2.75
N VAL A 19 -16.13 -4.87 1.59
CA VAL A 19 -17.52 -4.40 1.39
C VAL A 19 -18.49 -5.55 1.11
N GLY A 20 -17.99 -6.75 0.83
CA GLY A 20 -18.76 -7.98 0.61
C GLY A 20 -17.84 -9.11 0.15
N ASP A 21 -18.42 -10.27 -0.19
CA ASP A 21 -17.63 -11.46 -0.58
C ASP A 21 -16.87 -11.23 -1.91
N GLU A 22 -17.53 -10.63 -2.91
CA GLU A 22 -16.97 -10.40 -4.25
C GLU A 22 -17.57 -9.12 -4.87
N ILE A 23 -16.85 -8.50 -5.81
CA ILE A 23 -17.38 -7.42 -6.65
C ILE A 23 -17.31 -7.85 -8.12
N HIS A 24 -18.46 -7.87 -8.78
CA HIS A 24 -18.54 -8.09 -10.22
C HIS A 24 -18.04 -6.86 -10.97
N LEU A 25 -16.76 -6.87 -11.36
CA LEU A 25 -16.15 -5.77 -12.11
C LEU A 25 -16.65 -5.68 -13.56
N GLU A 26 -17.39 -6.69 -14.03
CA GLU A 26 -18.04 -6.67 -15.34
C GLU A 26 -19.06 -5.51 -15.39
N ASN A 27 -18.84 -4.56 -16.31
CA ASN A 27 -19.69 -3.37 -16.52
C ASN A 27 -19.66 -2.32 -15.41
N ILE A 28 -18.67 -2.33 -14.49
CA ILE A 28 -18.54 -1.29 -13.46
C ILE A 28 -18.46 0.13 -14.05
N SER A 29 -17.90 0.27 -15.25
CA SER A 29 -17.87 1.53 -16.01
C SER A 29 -19.25 2.06 -16.40
N SER A 30 -20.27 1.21 -16.45
CA SER A 30 -21.66 1.63 -16.70
C SER A 30 -22.33 2.23 -15.46
N TYR A 31 -21.78 1.94 -14.27
CA TYR A 31 -22.26 2.49 -12.99
C TYR A 31 -21.49 3.76 -12.60
N ILE A 32 -20.24 3.90 -13.03
CA ILE A 32 -19.36 5.02 -12.68
C ILE A 32 -19.29 6.01 -13.86
N VAL A 33 -20.01 7.13 -13.78
CA VAL A 33 -20.29 8.05 -14.91
C VAL A 33 -19.30 9.23 -15.02
N GLN A 34 -18.06 9.13 -14.51
CA GLN A 34 -17.01 10.15 -14.76
C GLN A 34 -15.66 9.54 -15.17
N PRO A 35 -14.87 10.25 -16.02
CA PRO A 35 -14.07 9.67 -17.09
C PRO A 35 -12.62 9.44 -16.68
N THR A 36 -12.37 8.58 -15.70
CA THR A 36 -11.04 7.97 -15.56
C THR A 36 -11.14 6.56 -14.97
N SER A 37 -12.09 5.75 -15.46
CA SER A 37 -11.99 4.30 -15.30
C SER A 37 -10.84 3.78 -16.17
N LEU A 38 -9.60 4.07 -15.77
CA LEU A 38 -8.44 3.39 -16.32
C LEU A 38 -8.47 1.98 -15.74
N ARG A 39 -8.83 1.00 -16.58
CA ARG A 39 -8.36 -0.36 -16.31
C ARG A 39 -6.84 -0.26 -16.34
N GLN A 40 -6.19 -0.54 -15.22
CA GLN A 40 -4.74 -0.72 -15.29
C GLN A 40 -4.45 -1.76 -16.37
N PRO A 41 -3.34 -1.61 -17.12
CA PRO A 41 -2.83 -2.74 -17.87
C PRO A 41 -2.75 -3.91 -16.90
N THR A 42 -3.19 -5.08 -17.34
CA THR A 42 -2.95 -6.31 -16.57
C THR A 42 -1.50 -6.28 -16.14
N VAL A 43 -1.22 -6.44 -14.84
CA VAL A 43 0.14 -6.71 -14.37
C VAL A 43 0.52 -8.05 -15.01
N ARG A 44 1.04 -8.00 -16.24
CA ARG A 44 1.62 -9.14 -16.91
C ARG A 44 3.04 -9.22 -16.40
N VAL A 45 3.18 -9.80 -15.22
CA VAL A 45 4.43 -10.48 -14.86
C VAL A 45 4.54 -11.63 -15.85
N ARG A 46 5.24 -11.42 -16.98
CA ARG A 46 5.60 -12.54 -17.86
C ARG A 46 6.71 -13.33 -17.16
N ARG A 47 6.24 -14.28 -16.32
CA ARG A 47 6.94 -15.29 -15.52
C ARG A 47 7.26 -14.92 -14.06
N ALA A 48 6.20 -14.75 -13.28
CA ALA A 48 6.03 -15.49 -12.03
C ALA A 48 4.63 -16.10 -12.12
N GLU A 49 4.52 -17.42 -12.25
CA GLU A 49 3.23 -18.11 -12.29
C GLU A 49 2.51 -18.14 -10.91
N SER A 50 2.83 -17.22 -9.98
CA SER A 50 2.32 -17.26 -8.60
C SER A 50 1.50 -16.03 -8.15
N ILE A 51 1.51 -14.90 -8.86
CA ILE A 51 0.57 -13.80 -8.60
C ILE A 51 -0.03 -13.32 -9.93
N GLN A 52 -1.11 -13.99 -10.33
CA GLN A 52 -2.04 -13.44 -11.29
C GLN A 52 -3.20 -12.85 -10.50
N ILE A 53 -3.34 -11.53 -10.49
CA ILE A 53 -4.66 -10.96 -10.20
C ILE A 53 -5.52 -11.40 -11.38
N ALA A 54 -6.38 -12.40 -11.16
CA ALA A 54 -7.16 -13.05 -12.21
C ALA A 54 -8.00 -12.04 -13.00
N LYS A 55 -8.41 -10.93 -12.36
CA LYS A 55 -9.06 -9.77 -12.97
C LYS A 55 -8.39 -8.47 -12.52
N PRO A 56 -7.87 -7.63 -13.42
CA PRO A 56 -7.21 -6.39 -13.03
C PRO A 56 -8.21 -5.50 -12.28
N PRO A 57 -7.78 -4.86 -11.16
CA PRO A 57 -8.67 -4.00 -10.40
C PRO A 57 -9.03 -2.75 -11.20
N VAL A 58 -10.10 -2.09 -10.78
CA VAL A 58 -10.64 -0.90 -11.46
C VAL A 58 -10.33 0.33 -10.62
N GLN A 59 -9.61 1.28 -11.22
CA GLN A 59 -9.30 2.55 -10.58
C GLN A 59 -10.37 3.59 -10.91
N VAL A 60 -10.69 4.41 -9.91
CA VAL A 60 -11.69 5.47 -9.99
C VAL A 60 -11.11 6.72 -9.34
N GLU A 61 -11.03 7.80 -10.10
CA GLU A 61 -10.68 9.12 -9.56
C GLU A 61 -11.88 9.68 -8.78
N LEU A 62 -11.68 9.99 -7.49
CA LEU A 62 -12.70 10.53 -6.59
C LEU A 62 -12.58 12.05 -6.43
N GLY A 63 -11.63 12.66 -7.15
CA GLY A 63 -11.39 14.09 -7.17
C GLY A 63 -10.30 14.48 -6.18
N PHE A 64 -10.53 15.58 -5.47
CA PHE A 64 -9.51 16.25 -4.67
C PHE A 64 -10.02 16.48 -3.24
N LEU A 65 -9.15 16.25 -2.27
CA LEU A 65 -9.43 16.41 -0.85
C LEU A 65 -8.46 17.42 -0.25
N ALA A 66 -9.00 18.41 0.46
CA ALA A 66 -8.22 19.39 1.21
C ALA A 66 -8.78 19.49 2.64
N LEU A 67 -7.88 19.42 3.63
CA LEU A 67 -8.16 19.45 5.07
C LEU A 67 -7.20 20.47 5.73
N PRO A 68 -7.42 21.78 5.53
CA PRO A 68 -6.57 22.85 6.09
C PRO A 68 -6.66 22.98 7.62
N GLU A 69 -7.69 22.43 8.26
CA GLU A 69 -7.93 22.50 9.70
C GLU A 69 -7.06 21.56 10.54
N LEU A 70 -6.30 20.66 9.90
CA LEU A 70 -5.39 19.74 10.57
C LEU A 70 -4.13 20.45 11.08
N SER A 71 -3.45 19.86 12.06
CA SER A 71 -2.16 20.36 12.57
C SER A 71 -1.11 20.48 11.46
N ILE A 72 -1.15 19.56 10.50
CA ILE A 72 -0.48 19.65 9.22
C ILE A 72 -1.56 19.61 8.15
N ALA A 73 -1.74 20.71 7.42
CA ALA A 73 -2.68 20.78 6.31
C ALA A 73 -2.41 19.64 5.32
N LEU A 74 -3.45 18.90 4.98
CA LEU A 74 -3.40 17.84 3.96
C LEU A 74 -4.18 18.29 2.74
N GLU A 75 -3.58 18.09 1.58
CA GLU A 75 -4.19 18.41 0.31
C GLU A 75 -3.68 17.43 -0.75
N GLY A 76 -4.59 16.79 -1.48
CA GLY A 76 -4.19 15.70 -2.38
C GLY A 76 -5.30 15.15 -3.25
N ARG A 77 -4.90 14.33 -4.22
CA ARG A 77 -5.84 13.60 -5.09
C ARG A 77 -6.34 12.37 -4.37
N LEU A 78 -7.65 12.15 -4.41
CA LEU A 78 -8.28 10.97 -3.84
C LEU A 78 -8.71 10.04 -4.97
N ARG A 79 -8.35 8.76 -4.84
CA ARG A 79 -8.74 7.70 -5.78
C ARG A 79 -9.22 6.46 -5.03
N ALA A 80 -9.98 5.63 -5.71
CA ALA A 80 -10.33 4.28 -5.27
C ALA A 80 -9.77 3.23 -6.23
N THR A 81 -9.30 2.11 -5.70
CA THR A 81 -9.03 0.88 -6.45
C THR A 81 -10.00 -0.19 -5.98
N ILE A 82 -10.75 -0.76 -6.92
CA ILE A 82 -11.80 -1.74 -6.64
C ILE A 82 -11.33 -3.11 -7.09
N TYR A 83 -11.28 -4.05 -6.15
CA TYR A 83 -10.85 -5.43 -6.36
C TYR A 83 -12.08 -6.34 -6.46
N ASP A 84 -12.02 -7.34 -7.35
CA ASP A 84 -13.07 -8.35 -7.49
C ASP A 84 -13.23 -9.22 -6.22
N LEU A 85 -12.20 -9.24 -5.37
CA LEU A 85 -12.15 -9.90 -4.06
C LEU A 85 -13.03 -9.27 -2.97
N GLY A 86 -13.98 -8.38 -3.32
CA GLY A 86 -14.83 -7.76 -2.29
C GLY A 86 -14.20 -6.56 -1.59
N ALA A 87 -13.07 -6.05 -2.09
CA ALA A 87 -12.28 -5.02 -1.41
C ALA A 87 -12.18 -3.72 -2.20
N ILE A 88 -12.09 -2.60 -1.46
CA ILE A 88 -11.85 -1.26 -2.00
C ILE A 88 -10.68 -0.63 -1.24
N ALA A 89 -9.65 -0.21 -1.97
CA ALA A 89 -8.58 0.63 -1.45
C ALA A 89 -8.89 2.09 -1.78
N LEU A 90 -8.94 2.96 -0.78
CA LEU A 90 -8.94 4.41 -0.97
C LEU A 90 -7.53 4.93 -0.77
N THR A 91 -7.04 5.74 -1.70
CA THR A 91 -5.69 6.34 -1.62
C THR A 91 -5.78 7.85 -1.75
N LEU A 92 -5.21 8.57 -0.77
CA LEU A 92 -4.93 9.99 -0.85
C LEU A 92 -3.48 10.20 -1.26
N GLU A 93 -3.25 10.77 -2.44
CA GLU A 93 -1.95 11.15 -2.97
C GLU A 93 -1.64 12.60 -2.63
N ILE A 94 -0.68 12.81 -1.73
CA ILE A 94 -0.25 14.12 -1.24
C ILE A 94 1.09 14.45 -1.89
N LEU A 95 1.15 15.56 -2.63
CA LEU A 95 2.42 16.06 -3.16
C LEU A 95 3.20 16.74 -2.04
N LEU A 96 4.49 16.42 -1.91
CA LEU A 96 5.35 17.04 -0.91
C LEU A 96 5.78 18.45 -1.35
N GLU A 97 5.94 19.34 -0.37
CA GLU A 97 6.54 20.66 -0.57
C GLU A 97 8.01 20.52 -1.01
N ASN A 98 8.52 21.48 -1.77
CA ASN A 98 9.92 21.51 -2.18
C ASN A 98 10.66 22.71 -1.56
N PRO A 99 11.66 22.50 -0.68
CA PRO A 99 12.13 21.22 -0.14
C PRO A 99 11.29 20.73 1.06
N THR A 100 11.22 19.41 1.26
CA THR A 100 10.65 18.77 2.46
C THR A 100 11.76 18.19 3.34
N HIS A 101 11.70 18.50 4.64
CA HIS A 101 12.60 17.98 5.66
C HIS A 101 12.10 16.65 6.25
N TRP A 102 13.02 15.77 6.67
CA TRP A 102 12.69 14.48 7.28
C TRP A 102 11.86 14.59 8.57
N THR A 103 12.03 15.67 9.35
CA THR A 103 11.19 15.93 10.53
C THR A 103 9.73 16.22 10.17
N LYS A 104 9.49 16.85 9.02
CA LYS A 104 8.13 17.05 8.47
C LYS A 104 7.54 15.72 8.02
N ILE A 105 8.34 14.85 7.38
CA ILE A 105 7.93 13.48 7.03
C ILE A 105 7.54 12.68 8.28
N ALA A 106 8.37 12.68 9.32
CA ALA A 106 8.06 12.02 10.59
C ALA A 106 6.72 12.50 11.16
N SER A 107 6.49 13.82 11.17
CA SER A 107 5.25 14.40 11.67
C SER A 107 4.03 14.04 10.82
N LEU A 108 4.18 13.97 9.49
CA LEU A 108 3.14 13.51 8.57
C LEU A 108 2.81 12.03 8.79
N MET A 109 3.82 11.17 8.84
CA MET A 109 3.66 9.73 9.09
C MET A 109 2.97 9.48 10.44
N ALA A 110 3.41 10.14 11.51
CA ALA A 110 2.80 10.04 12.84
C ALA A 110 1.32 10.42 12.83
N MET A 111 0.99 11.54 12.18
CA MET A 111 -0.39 12.01 12.06
C MET A 111 -1.24 11.01 11.26
N LEU A 112 -0.70 10.39 10.21
CA LEU A 112 -1.44 9.42 9.41
C LEU A 112 -1.63 8.07 10.14
N GLN A 113 -0.67 7.65 10.97
CA GLN A 113 -0.81 6.47 11.83
C GLN A 113 -1.94 6.64 12.85
N ASP A 114 -2.03 7.80 13.51
CA ASP A 114 -3.20 8.17 14.31
C ASP A 114 -4.15 9.03 13.47
N THR A 115 -4.70 8.41 12.42
CA THR A 115 -5.39 9.12 11.35
C THR A 115 -6.45 10.08 11.90
N PRO A 116 -6.42 11.38 11.55
CA PRO A 116 -7.31 12.37 12.15
C PRO A 116 -8.77 12.12 11.80
N VAL A 117 -9.68 12.51 12.70
CA VAL A 117 -11.13 12.34 12.51
C VAL A 117 -11.63 12.98 11.19
N PRO A 118 -11.24 14.21 10.80
CA PRO A 118 -11.69 14.79 9.52
C PRO A 118 -11.30 13.94 8.30
N LEU A 119 -10.11 13.32 8.33
CA LEU A 119 -9.63 12.43 7.27
C LEU A 119 -10.43 11.12 7.26
N LYS A 120 -10.61 10.47 8.43
CA LYS A 120 -11.46 9.27 8.57
C LYS A 120 -12.88 9.51 8.07
N SER A 121 -13.50 10.63 8.43
CA SER A 121 -14.84 11.00 8.00
C SER A 121 -14.93 11.25 6.49
N SER A 122 -13.90 11.87 5.90
CA SER A 122 -13.85 12.11 4.45
C SER A 122 -13.73 10.80 3.67
N PHE A 123 -12.86 9.88 4.11
CA PHE A 123 -12.74 8.55 3.52
C PHE A 123 -14.05 7.75 3.64
N ALA A 124 -14.66 7.71 4.84
CA ALA A 124 -15.92 7.01 5.05
C ALA A 124 -17.04 7.53 4.13
N LYS A 125 -17.17 8.86 3.98
CA LYS A 125 -18.15 9.47 3.09
C LYS A 125 -17.95 9.08 1.63
N GLN A 126 -16.70 9.03 1.18
CA GLN A 126 -16.37 8.68 -0.20
C GLN A 126 -16.59 7.19 -0.48
N LEU A 127 -16.23 6.34 0.48
CA LEU A 127 -16.54 4.92 0.43
C LEU A 127 -18.05 4.68 0.37
N GLU A 128 -18.84 5.31 1.24
CA GLU A 128 -20.30 5.17 1.23
C GLU A 128 -20.93 5.64 -0.08
N ALA A 129 -20.41 6.72 -0.68
CA ALA A 129 -20.86 7.20 -1.98
C ALA A 129 -20.56 6.18 -3.09
N LEU A 130 -19.33 5.63 -3.10
CA LEU A 130 -18.91 4.61 -4.06
C LEU A 130 -19.69 3.30 -3.88
N GLU A 131 -19.83 2.81 -2.65
CA GLU A 131 -20.60 1.61 -2.29
C GLU A 131 -22.04 1.73 -2.79
N LYS A 132 -22.71 2.88 -2.62
CA LYS A 132 -24.07 3.10 -3.15
C LYS A 132 -24.15 2.97 -4.67
N VAL A 133 -23.14 3.45 -5.38
CA VAL A 133 -23.07 3.40 -6.84
C VAL A 133 -22.85 1.97 -7.33
N ILE A 134 -21.94 1.23 -6.70
CA ILE A 134 -21.57 -0.12 -7.12
C ILE A 134 -22.35 -1.23 -6.41
N TYR A 135 -23.27 -0.90 -5.50
CA TYR A 135 -24.04 -1.86 -4.69
C TYR A 135 -24.60 -3.05 -5.50
N PRO A 136 -25.19 -2.86 -6.70
CA PRO A 136 -25.71 -3.97 -7.52
C PRO A 136 -24.64 -4.97 -7.98
N LEU A 137 -23.36 -4.60 -7.92
CA LEU A 137 -22.22 -5.42 -8.30
C LEU A 137 -21.60 -6.17 -7.11
N ILE A 138 -21.98 -5.82 -5.87
CA ILE A 138 -21.43 -6.43 -4.66
C ILE A 138 -22.21 -7.71 -4.34
N LYS A 139 -21.52 -8.84 -4.32
CA LYS A 139 -22.05 -10.14 -3.91
C LYS A 139 -22.01 -10.24 -2.39
N LYS A 140 -23.16 -10.55 -1.77
CA LYS A 140 -23.35 -10.58 -0.32
C LYS A 140 -22.73 -9.35 0.37
N PRO A 141 -23.32 -8.16 0.17
CA PRO A 141 -22.82 -6.94 0.79
C PRO A 141 -22.76 -7.09 2.31
N ASN A 142 -21.56 -7.00 2.86
CA ASN A 142 -21.29 -7.09 4.28
C ASN A 142 -20.00 -6.34 4.58
N ARG A 143 -20.13 -5.10 5.04
CA ARG A 143 -18.96 -4.27 5.33
C ARG A 143 -18.30 -4.72 6.62
N SER A 144 -17.04 -5.10 6.54
CA SER A 144 -16.23 -5.43 7.71
C SER A 144 -16.00 -4.19 8.58
N THR A 145 -15.92 -4.38 9.89
CA THR A 145 -15.47 -3.33 10.82
C THR A 145 -13.95 -3.17 10.84
N ILE A 146 -13.23 -4.14 10.29
CA ILE A 146 -11.77 -4.07 10.14
C ILE A 146 -11.46 -3.15 8.98
N VAL A 147 -10.54 -2.23 9.23
CA VAL A 147 -9.96 -1.32 8.24
C VAL A 147 -8.46 -1.44 8.41
N GLU A 148 -7.76 -1.69 7.32
CA GLU A 148 -6.30 -1.59 7.29
C GLU A 148 -5.90 -0.23 6.73
N ASP A 149 -4.75 0.28 7.14
CA ASP A 149 -4.15 1.48 6.59
C ASP A 149 -2.65 1.30 6.35
N TYR A 150 -2.11 2.01 5.36
CA TYR A 150 -0.70 1.93 4.99
C TYR A 150 -0.24 3.24 4.36
N SER A 151 0.91 3.76 4.79
CA SER A 151 1.47 5.02 4.27
C SER A 151 2.71 4.78 3.42
N ILE A 152 2.76 5.25 2.18
CA ILE A 152 3.90 5.04 1.28
C ILE A 152 4.51 6.38 0.89
N LEU A 153 5.75 6.62 1.31
CA LEU A 153 6.56 7.75 0.88
C LEU A 153 7.33 7.37 -0.40
N VAL A 154 7.06 8.07 -1.49
CA VAL A 154 7.83 7.94 -2.73
C VAL A 154 8.68 9.20 -2.90
N ILE A 155 9.99 9.00 -3.00
CA ILE A 155 10.98 10.07 -3.19
C ILE A 155 11.47 9.98 -4.64
N GLU A 156 11.14 11.00 -5.43
CA GLU A 156 11.55 11.10 -6.84
C GLU A 156 12.86 11.88 -7.00
N ALA A 157 13.16 12.81 -6.09
CA ALA A 157 14.40 13.58 -6.10
C ALA A 157 14.82 14.00 -4.68
N LEU A 158 16.11 13.84 -4.41
CA LEU A 158 16.79 14.31 -3.21
C LEU A 158 17.72 15.47 -3.58
N ALA A 159 18.00 16.36 -2.62
CA ALA A 159 19.04 17.36 -2.79
C ALA A 159 20.43 16.72 -2.93
N ASP A 160 21.34 17.40 -3.61
CA ASP A 160 22.71 16.94 -3.78
C ASP A 160 23.37 16.65 -2.43
N SER A 161 23.93 15.46 -2.29
CA SER A 161 24.54 14.97 -1.05
C SER A 161 25.64 13.96 -1.35
N PRO A 162 26.69 13.89 -0.52
CA PRO A 162 27.70 12.85 -0.62
C PRO A 162 27.23 11.48 -0.10
N ILE A 163 26.05 11.40 0.55
CA ILE A 163 25.50 10.16 1.12
C ILE A 163 24.90 9.31 -0.01
N GLU A 164 25.31 8.04 -0.07
CA GLU A 164 24.72 7.07 -0.99
C GLU A 164 23.30 6.69 -0.58
N ILE A 165 22.45 6.30 -1.54
CA ILE A 165 21.04 5.96 -1.26
C ILE A 165 20.93 4.72 -0.35
N THR A 166 21.85 3.78 -0.46
CA THR A 166 21.96 2.61 0.43
C THR A 166 22.27 3.00 1.89
N GLU A 167 23.17 3.98 2.10
CA GLU A 167 23.50 4.55 3.41
C GLU A 167 22.34 5.35 4.00
N LEU A 168 21.56 6.02 3.15
CA LEU A 168 20.35 6.73 3.55
C LEU A 168 19.33 5.77 4.18
N GLY A 169 19.24 4.54 3.67
CA GLY A 169 18.37 3.48 4.20
C GLY A 169 18.73 3.01 5.61
N GLN A 170 19.96 3.26 6.07
CA GLN A 170 20.42 2.92 7.43
C GLN A 170 20.43 4.13 8.36
N HIS A 171 20.08 5.32 7.84
CA HIS A 171 20.19 6.55 8.61
C HIS A 171 19.11 6.63 9.70
N PRO A 172 19.46 6.88 10.98
CA PRO A 172 18.49 6.85 12.09
C PRO A 172 17.28 7.76 11.91
N LEU A 173 17.49 8.97 11.36
CA LEU A 173 16.39 9.91 11.08
C LEU A 173 15.46 9.43 9.96
N VAL A 174 15.95 8.68 8.98
CA VAL A 174 15.13 8.16 7.88
C VAL A 174 14.27 7.01 8.38
N LEU A 175 14.89 6.09 9.13
CA LEU A 175 14.19 4.98 9.78
C LEU A 175 13.13 5.48 10.77
N ALA A 176 13.48 6.47 11.60
CA ALA A 176 12.54 7.11 12.52
C ALA A 176 11.40 7.79 11.76
N ALA A 177 11.71 8.58 10.72
CA ALA A 177 10.68 9.26 9.94
C ALA A 177 9.70 8.31 9.26
N LEU A 178 10.17 7.16 8.75
CA LEU A 178 9.29 6.11 8.20
C LEU A 178 8.29 5.60 9.25
N LEU A 179 8.72 5.45 10.50
CA LEU A 179 7.85 5.02 11.60
C LEU A 179 7.09 6.18 12.27
N GLY A 180 7.18 7.41 11.76
CA GLY A 180 6.54 8.57 12.38
C GLY A 180 7.23 9.06 13.66
N GLU A 181 8.44 8.59 13.94
CA GLU A 181 9.20 8.97 15.13
C GLU A 181 10.11 10.17 14.85
N GLN A 182 10.17 11.11 15.79
CA GLN A 182 11.08 12.26 15.71
C GLN A 182 12.42 11.98 16.40
N GLU A 183 12.46 11.00 17.30
CA GLU A 183 13.67 10.56 17.98
C GLU A 183 14.26 9.31 17.31
N PRO A 184 15.58 9.10 17.42
CA PRO A 184 16.21 7.90 16.89
C PRO A 184 15.61 6.61 17.48
N LEU A 185 15.40 5.62 16.62
CA LEU A 185 14.90 4.31 17.02
C LEU A 185 15.96 3.53 17.81
N SER A 186 15.49 2.69 18.75
CA SER A 186 16.33 1.63 19.31
C SER A 186 16.69 0.60 18.23
N GLU A 187 17.79 -0.14 18.41
CA GLU A 187 18.23 -1.18 17.46
C GLU A 187 17.12 -2.22 17.16
N ASN A 188 16.36 -2.61 18.19
CA ASN A 188 15.25 -3.56 18.04
C ASN A 188 14.12 -3.00 17.17
N ALA A 189 13.79 -1.71 17.33
CA ALA A 189 12.75 -1.06 16.54
C ALA A 189 13.20 -0.84 15.08
N ALA A 190 14.47 -0.47 14.87
CA ALA A 190 15.06 -0.40 13.54
C ALA A 190 15.06 -1.76 12.82
N GLY A 191 15.27 -2.86 13.55
CA GLY A 191 15.21 -4.23 13.02
C GLY A 191 13.83 -4.70 12.55
N LEU A 192 12.76 -3.94 12.81
CA LEU A 192 11.42 -4.22 12.26
C LEU A 192 11.25 -3.68 10.84
N ILE A 193 12.19 -2.86 10.36
CA ILE A 193 12.16 -2.30 9.02
C ILE A 193 12.95 -3.24 8.10
N SER A 194 12.30 -3.71 7.04
CA SER A 194 12.97 -4.51 6.01
C SER A 194 13.53 -3.59 4.94
N GLN A 195 14.87 -3.55 4.81
CA GLN A 195 15.56 -2.79 3.76
C GLN A 195 15.83 -3.67 2.54
N MET A 196 15.58 -3.13 1.35
CA MET A 196 15.87 -3.74 0.07
C MET A 196 16.44 -2.67 -0.87
N SER A 197 17.56 -3.00 -1.53
CA SER A 197 18.14 -2.21 -2.61
C SER A 197 18.70 -3.19 -3.63
N TYR A 198 18.37 -2.99 -4.89
CA TYR A 198 18.88 -3.79 -6.00
C TYR A 198 20.02 -3.06 -6.71
N TYR A 199 19.86 -1.75 -6.93
CA TYR A 199 20.91 -0.88 -7.43
C TYR A 199 21.39 0.11 -6.36
N PRO A 200 22.62 0.64 -6.48
CA PRO A 200 23.11 1.67 -5.56
C PRO A 200 22.22 2.92 -5.49
N GLN A 201 21.40 3.15 -6.53
CA GLN A 201 20.49 4.28 -6.64
C GLN A 201 19.03 4.00 -6.25
N ASP A 202 18.69 2.79 -5.80
CA ASP A 202 17.34 2.46 -5.35
C ASP A 202 17.30 2.07 -3.86
N LEU A 203 16.12 2.28 -3.27
CA LEU A 203 15.88 1.93 -1.88
C LEU A 203 14.39 1.68 -1.66
N ALA A 204 14.08 0.52 -1.10
CA ALA A 204 12.79 0.21 -0.51
C ALA A 204 12.98 -0.11 0.97
N LEU A 205 12.28 0.61 1.83
CA LEU A 205 12.16 0.31 3.26
C LEU A 205 10.71 -0.06 3.55
N LEU A 206 10.48 -1.22 4.15
CA LEU A 206 9.14 -1.74 4.44
C LEU A 206 8.89 -1.87 5.94
N SER A 207 7.86 -1.14 6.35
CA SER A 207 7.10 -1.07 7.59
C SER A 207 6.06 -2.16 7.84
N TRP A 208 5.60 -2.29 9.10
CA TRP A 208 4.28 -2.83 9.41
C TRP A 208 3.13 -1.87 9.03
N ASN A 209 3.39 -0.56 8.94
CA ASN A 209 2.38 0.47 8.65
C ASN A 209 2.76 1.47 7.53
N GLY A 210 3.91 1.27 6.89
CA GLY A 210 4.28 2.14 5.80
C GLY A 210 5.51 1.71 5.01
N ALA A 211 5.80 2.39 3.93
CA ALA A 211 6.96 2.13 3.11
C ALA A 211 7.65 3.43 2.69
N LEU A 212 8.95 3.35 2.41
CA LEU A 212 9.71 4.38 1.74
C LEU A 212 10.30 3.80 0.47
N LEU A 213 10.11 4.49 -0.66
CA LEU A 213 10.57 4.09 -1.97
C LEU A 213 11.39 5.22 -2.60
N ILE A 214 12.62 4.91 -3.01
CA ILE A 214 13.44 5.69 -3.92
C ILE A 214 13.68 4.79 -5.13
N GLU A 215 13.07 5.13 -6.26
CA GLU A 215 13.19 4.36 -7.50
C GLU A 215 13.19 5.32 -8.68
N PRO A 216 14.30 5.42 -9.46
CA PRO A 216 14.36 6.30 -10.62
C PRO A 216 13.42 5.89 -11.77
N ASP A 217 13.10 4.60 -11.92
CA ASP A 217 12.16 4.11 -12.93
C ASP A 217 10.71 4.24 -12.47
N ARG A 218 9.95 5.08 -13.18
CA ARG A 218 8.52 5.29 -12.91
C ARG A 218 7.69 4.02 -13.10
N GLN A 219 8.06 3.14 -14.03
CA GLN A 219 7.32 1.89 -14.25
C GLN A 219 7.55 0.89 -13.12
N ALA A 220 8.81 0.75 -12.69
CA ALA A 220 9.15 -0.02 -11.49
C ALA A 220 8.42 0.51 -10.26
N THR A 221 8.44 1.83 -10.03
CA THR A 221 7.70 2.48 -8.95
C THR A 221 6.21 2.12 -8.97
N ALA A 222 5.55 2.28 -10.12
CA ALA A 222 4.12 1.96 -10.26
C ALA A 222 3.81 0.48 -9.96
N THR A 223 4.72 -0.43 -10.34
CA THR A 223 4.58 -1.87 -10.09
C THR A 223 4.70 -2.19 -8.61
N VAL A 224 5.71 -1.64 -7.92
CA VAL A 224 5.90 -1.82 -6.47
C VAL A 224 4.70 -1.27 -5.69
N LEU A 225 4.20 -0.09 -6.06
CA LEU A 225 3.00 0.48 -5.45
C LEU A 225 1.77 -0.44 -5.59
N ALA A 226 1.55 -1.01 -6.78
CA ALA A 226 0.44 -1.94 -7.00
C ALA A 226 0.59 -3.24 -6.18
N LEU A 227 1.81 -3.76 -6.03
CA LEU A 227 2.09 -4.94 -5.20
C LEU A 227 1.85 -4.65 -3.71
N LEU A 228 2.30 -3.51 -3.20
CA LEU A 228 2.04 -3.09 -1.82
C LEU A 228 0.55 -2.89 -1.55
N GLU A 229 -0.18 -2.27 -2.47
CA GLU A 229 -1.64 -2.10 -2.36
C GLU A 229 -2.35 -3.45 -2.31
N PHE A 230 -2.01 -4.38 -3.23
CA PHE A 230 -2.59 -5.72 -3.26
C PHE A 230 -2.28 -6.54 -2.00
N ALA A 231 -1.06 -6.47 -1.48
CA ALA A 231 -0.68 -7.17 -0.26
C ALA A 231 -1.49 -6.72 0.96
N ASN A 232 -1.77 -5.42 1.06
CA ASN A 232 -2.61 -4.89 2.13
C ASN A 232 -4.09 -5.30 1.97
N VAL A 233 -4.57 -5.47 0.73
CA VAL A 233 -5.88 -6.08 0.48
C VAL A 233 -5.92 -7.54 0.96
N GLU A 234 -4.91 -8.34 0.65
CA GLU A 234 -4.85 -9.72 1.14
C GLU A 234 -4.79 -9.79 2.68
N LEU A 235 -4.02 -8.89 3.30
CA LEU A 235 -3.94 -8.76 4.76
C LEU A 235 -5.31 -8.45 5.38
N LEU A 236 -6.02 -7.46 4.82
CA LEU A 236 -7.37 -7.08 5.25
C LEU A 236 -8.34 -8.26 5.17
N LEU A 237 -8.36 -8.98 4.05
CA LEU A 237 -9.27 -10.10 3.83
C LEU A 237 -8.99 -11.24 4.81
N MET A 238 -7.71 -11.54 5.06
CA MET A 238 -7.32 -12.56 6.04
C MET A 238 -7.77 -12.17 7.46
N ARG A 239 -7.54 -10.91 7.88
CA ARG A 239 -7.95 -10.42 9.20
C ARG A 239 -9.48 -10.40 9.37
N SER A 240 -10.20 -10.02 8.32
CA SER A 240 -11.67 -10.01 8.35
C SER A 240 -12.25 -11.41 8.38
N TYR A 241 -11.66 -12.35 7.65
CA TYR A 241 -12.02 -13.76 7.71
C TYR A 241 -11.81 -14.35 9.11
N ASP A 242 -10.65 -14.09 9.74
CA ASP A 242 -10.35 -14.56 11.09
C ASP A 242 -11.37 -14.01 12.11
N ALA A 243 -11.75 -12.74 12.01
CA ALA A 243 -12.75 -12.13 12.89
C ALA A 243 -14.17 -12.69 12.67
N ALA A 244 -14.54 -12.98 11.42
CA ALA A 244 -15.81 -13.64 11.10
C ALA A 244 -15.84 -15.06 11.69
N LEU A 245 -14.74 -15.82 11.56
CA LEU A 245 -14.59 -17.16 12.11
C LEU A 245 -14.70 -17.16 13.66
N GLU A 246 -14.05 -16.22 14.33
CA GLU A 246 -14.11 -16.10 15.80
C GLU A 246 -15.54 -15.83 16.29
N THR A 247 -16.28 -14.98 15.56
CA THR A 247 -17.69 -14.68 15.84
C THR A 247 -18.56 -15.92 15.68
N GLU A 248 -18.35 -16.67 14.60
CA GLU A 248 -19.11 -17.88 14.30
C GLU A 248 -18.82 -19.00 15.33
N LEU A 249 -17.55 -19.25 15.65
CA LEU A 249 -17.15 -20.19 16.71
C LEU A 249 -17.77 -19.81 18.06
N SER A 250 -17.71 -18.54 18.43
CA SER A 250 -18.35 -18.04 19.66
C SER A 250 -19.87 -18.28 19.67
N SER A 251 -20.53 -18.29 18.51
CA SER A 251 -21.95 -18.60 18.37
C SER A 251 -22.23 -20.10 18.54
N PHE A 252 -21.37 -20.97 18.00
CA PHE A 252 -21.44 -22.43 18.16
C PHE A 252 -21.17 -22.85 19.60
N TYR A 253 -20.14 -22.29 20.25
CA TYR A 253 -19.84 -22.57 21.66
C TYR A 253 -20.96 -22.11 22.61
N ARG A 254 -21.68 -21.01 22.29
CA ARG A 254 -22.87 -20.60 23.05
C ARG A 254 -24.04 -21.59 22.95
N ARG A 255 -24.06 -22.46 21.93
CA ARG A 255 -25.08 -23.49 21.72
C ARG A 255 -24.71 -24.85 22.33
N LEU A 256 -23.51 -25.00 22.88
CA LEU A 256 -23.08 -26.19 23.62
C LEU A 256 -23.14 -25.94 25.15
N PRO A 257 -23.59 -26.92 25.96
CA PRO A 257 -23.49 -26.82 27.41
C PRO A 257 -22.02 -26.75 27.85
N LYS A 258 -21.77 -25.90 28.85
CA LYS A 258 -20.46 -25.39 29.28
C LYS A 258 -19.40 -26.47 29.51
N GLN A 259 -18.38 -26.50 28.65
CA GLN A 259 -17.03 -26.94 29.03
C GLN A 259 -16.00 -26.11 28.26
N PRO A 260 -15.04 -25.43 28.91
CA PRO A 260 -14.07 -24.60 28.21
C PRO A 260 -12.92 -25.47 27.68
N PRO A 261 -12.53 -25.39 26.40
CA PRO A 261 -11.25 -25.90 25.98
C PRO A 261 -10.17 -24.84 26.16
N ARG A 262 -9.03 -25.25 26.71
CA ARG A 262 -7.77 -24.50 26.70
C ARG A 262 -7.12 -24.71 25.34
N PHE A 263 -7.17 -23.72 24.46
CA PHE A 263 -6.28 -23.66 23.29
C PHE A 263 -5.54 -22.32 23.31
N THR A 264 -4.25 -22.39 23.56
CA THR A 264 -3.30 -21.28 23.40
C THR A 264 -2.74 -21.38 21.98
N PHE A 265 -3.07 -20.43 21.11
CA PHE A 265 -2.35 -20.22 19.85
C PHE A 265 -1.63 -18.87 19.89
N PRO A 266 -0.33 -18.82 19.56
CA PRO A 266 0.42 -17.58 19.50
C PRO A 266 0.17 -16.88 18.16
N LEU A 267 -0.63 -15.81 18.18
CA LEU A 267 -1.10 -15.06 16.99
C LEU A 267 -0.07 -14.06 16.41
N VAL A 268 1.24 -14.30 16.55
CA VAL A 268 2.29 -13.33 16.15
C VAL A 268 3.29 -13.90 15.14
N ARG A 269 3.21 -15.19 14.77
CA ARG A 269 4.28 -15.85 13.99
C ARG A 269 4.02 -16.05 12.49
N ARG A 270 2.92 -15.56 11.93
CA ARG A 270 2.58 -15.73 10.50
C ARG A 270 2.71 -14.48 9.63
N TYR A 271 2.87 -13.30 10.23
CA TYR A 271 2.98 -12.03 9.49
C TYR A 271 4.35 -11.81 8.84
N SER A 272 5.38 -12.53 9.26
CA SER A 272 6.69 -12.49 8.62
C SER A 272 6.73 -13.28 7.31
N HIS A 273 5.99 -14.40 7.16
CA HIS A 273 6.11 -15.25 5.97
C HIS A 273 5.51 -14.64 4.69
N LEU A 274 4.39 -13.92 4.79
CA LEU A 274 3.80 -13.22 3.65
C LEU A 274 4.63 -12.00 3.23
N LEU A 275 5.24 -11.30 4.20
CA LEU A 275 6.27 -10.30 3.95
C LEU A 275 7.52 -10.94 3.31
N TYR A 276 7.96 -12.13 3.74
CA TYR A 276 9.09 -12.86 3.14
C TYR A 276 8.81 -13.32 1.69
N ASP A 277 7.59 -13.76 1.40
CA ASP A 277 7.20 -14.19 0.06
C ASP A 277 7.07 -12.98 -0.89
N LEU A 278 6.58 -11.84 -0.39
CA LEU A 278 6.57 -10.57 -1.13
C LEU A 278 7.98 -9.98 -1.28
N GLN A 279 8.83 -10.10 -0.26
CA GLN A 279 10.25 -9.76 -0.28
C GLN A 279 11.01 -10.58 -1.34
N ARG A 280 10.70 -11.87 -1.48
CA ARG A 280 11.27 -12.72 -2.53
C ARG A 280 10.77 -12.32 -3.92
N LEU A 281 9.50 -11.96 -4.04
CA LEU A 281 8.88 -11.60 -5.31
C LEU A 281 9.35 -10.22 -5.83
N VAL A 282 9.56 -9.27 -4.92
CA VAL A 282 10.23 -7.99 -5.22
C VAL A 282 11.70 -8.23 -5.61
N ALA A 283 12.40 -9.15 -4.94
CA ALA A 283 13.79 -9.49 -5.25
C ALA A 283 13.99 -10.18 -6.61
N GLU A 284 13.04 -10.99 -7.07
CA GLU A 284 13.10 -11.68 -8.38
C GLU A 284 12.71 -10.75 -9.55
N PHE A 285 12.04 -9.62 -9.32
CA PHE A 285 11.50 -8.77 -10.39
C PHE A 285 12.54 -7.82 -11.02
N THR A 286 13.52 -7.35 -10.25
CA THR A 286 14.52 -6.38 -10.73
C THR A 286 15.63 -7.02 -11.60
N GLU A 287 15.77 -8.37 -11.59
CA GLU A 287 16.66 -9.10 -12.51
C GLU A 287 16.13 -9.10 -13.96
N PHE A 288 14.84 -8.83 -14.20
CA PHE A 288 14.23 -9.04 -15.51
C PHE A 288 14.13 -7.80 -16.39
N THR A 289 14.21 -6.58 -15.83
CA THR A 289 14.23 -5.35 -16.64
C THR A 289 15.50 -5.20 -17.48
N GLU A 290 16.64 -5.80 -17.07
CA GLU A 290 17.88 -5.76 -17.87
C GLU A 290 17.95 -6.76 -19.02
N ARG A 291 17.15 -7.84 -19.00
CA ARG A 291 17.22 -8.90 -20.04
C ARG A 291 16.31 -8.65 -21.24
N VAL A 292 15.40 -7.70 -21.15
CA VAL A 292 14.56 -7.27 -22.29
C VAL A 292 15.27 -6.23 -23.17
N ASP A 293 16.11 -5.36 -22.59
CA ASP A 293 16.91 -4.41 -23.38
C ASP A 293 18.17 -5.03 -24.00
N ASN A 294 18.80 -6.01 -23.35
CA ASN A 294 19.97 -6.70 -23.91
C ASN A 294 19.63 -7.88 -24.87
N GLY A 295 18.34 -8.17 -25.06
CA GLY A 295 17.85 -9.24 -25.95
C GLY A 295 17.52 -8.80 -27.38
N CYS A 296 17.43 -7.50 -27.67
CA CYS A 296 17.15 -6.99 -29.00
C CYS A 296 18.44 -6.76 -29.82
N ILE A 297 19.09 -7.87 -30.21
CA ILE A 297 20.09 -7.84 -31.29
C ILE A 297 19.34 -7.56 -32.61
N PRO A 298 19.73 -6.55 -33.41
CA PRO A 298 19.05 -6.25 -34.66
C PRO A 298 19.30 -7.37 -35.67
N LEU A 299 18.21 -7.96 -36.19
CA LEU A 299 18.22 -8.74 -37.42
C LEU A 299 18.73 -7.84 -38.54
N LYS A 300 20.00 -8.05 -38.93
CA LYS A 300 20.55 -7.56 -40.20
C LYS A 300 19.66 -8.05 -41.33
N ILE A 301 19.07 -7.10 -42.04
CA ILE A 301 18.41 -7.28 -43.32
C ILE A 301 19.45 -7.80 -44.32
N ILE A 302 19.10 -8.89 -44.99
CA ILE A 302 19.83 -9.50 -46.09
C ILE A 302 19.72 -8.57 -47.31
N HIS A 303 20.87 -8.17 -47.86
CA HIS A 303 21.13 -8.11 -49.30
C HIS A 303 22.63 -8.31 -49.55
#